data_AF-A0A2G6L1K5-F1
#
_entry.id   AF-A0A2G6L1K5-F1
#
_cell.length_a   1.000
_cell.length_b   1.000
_cell.length_c   1.000
_cell.angle_alpha   90.00
_cell.angle_beta   90.00
_cell.angle_gamma   90.00
#
_symmetry.space_group_name_H-M   'P 1'
#
loop_
_entity.id
_entity.type
_entity.pdbx_description
1 polymer ?
#
loop_
_entity_poly.entity_id
_entity_poly.type
_entity_poly.pdbx_seq_one_letter_code
_entity_poly.pdbx_strand_id
1 'polypeptide(L)'
;MVKVRPVIVITPQLPGRSGLCTVVPISSVEPMPMQPYHHKMDPASLTPKLQEIKCWAKCDMLYTVSLNRLDRIRERESNGKRVYMTAKVTATDMAAIEVAILNGLGLRKYLK
;
A
#
# COMPACT_ATOMS: atom_id res chain seq x y z
N MET A 1 1.47 -3.13 12.49
CA MET A 1 2.23 -3.92 11.50
C MET A 1 3.28 -4.78 12.20
N VAL A 2 2.98 -6.06 12.50
CA VAL A 2 3.92 -6.98 13.17
C VAL A 2 4.72 -7.83 12.15
N LYS A 3 4.11 -8.12 11.00
CA LYS A 3 4.72 -8.88 9.91
C LYS A 3 5.29 -7.94 8.85
N VAL A 4 6.36 -8.37 8.17
CA VAL A 4 6.84 -7.72 6.95
C VAL A 4 5.78 -7.92 5.86
N ARG A 5 5.29 -6.81 5.30
CA ARG A 5 4.26 -6.79 4.27
C ARG A 5 4.63 -5.79 3.18
N PRO A 6 4.18 -6.01 1.93
CA PRO A 6 4.17 -4.95 0.93
C PRO A 6 3.34 -3.76 1.43
N VAL A 7 3.78 -2.57 1.07
CA VAL A 7 3.16 -1.32 1.48
C VAL A 7 3.06 -0.35 0.30
N ILE A 8 2.08 0.54 0.38
CA ILE A 8 1.89 1.65 -0.55
C ILE A 8 2.32 2.92 0.17
N VAL A 9 3.26 3.66 -0.41
CA VAL A 9 3.63 4.99 0.08
C VAL A 9 2.56 5.98 -0.39
N ILE A 10 1.93 6.67 0.56
CA ILE A 10 0.79 7.55 0.26
C ILE A 10 1.12 9.04 0.36
N THR A 11 2.20 9.40 1.06
CA THR A 11 2.60 10.80 1.23
C THR A 11 3.71 11.18 0.27
N PRO A 12 3.68 12.41 -0.30
CA PRO A 12 4.84 12.98 -0.94
C PRO A 12 5.97 13.22 0.08
N GLN A 13 7.15 13.60 -0.41
CA GLN A 13 8.22 14.07 0.47
C GLN A 13 7.82 15.39 1.11
N LEU A 14 7.55 15.37 2.41
CA LEU A 14 7.14 16.55 3.16
C LEU A 14 8.36 17.33 3.67
N PRO A 15 8.35 18.68 3.61
CA PRO A 15 9.41 19.50 4.19
C PRO A 15 9.62 19.22 5.68
N GLY A 16 10.88 19.20 6.12
CA GLY A 16 11.24 18.94 7.53
C GLY A 16 11.03 17.51 8.02
N ARG A 17 10.69 16.56 7.14
CA ARG A 17 10.48 15.14 7.46
C ARG A 17 11.34 14.22 6.58
N SER A 18 12.63 14.55 6.46
CA SER A 18 13.56 13.74 5.68
C SER A 18 13.62 12.31 6.23
N GLY A 19 13.62 11.32 5.32
CA GLY A 19 13.74 9.92 5.69
C GLY A 19 12.48 9.29 6.32
N LEU A 20 11.33 9.97 6.30
CA LEU A 20 10.04 9.42 6.74
C LEU A 20 9.04 9.39 5.58
N CYS A 21 8.14 8.42 5.60
CA CYS A 21 6.95 8.41 4.75
C CYS A 21 5.78 7.76 5.48
N THR A 22 4.56 8.10 5.06
CA THR A 22 3.36 7.42 5.52
C THR A 22 2.97 6.36 4.51
N VAL A 23 2.61 5.18 5.04
CA VAL A 23 2.29 4.00 4.26
C VAL A 23 0.97 3.37 4.67
N VAL A 24 0.37 2.66 3.72
CA VAL A 24 -0.76 1.74 3.92
C VAL A 24 -0.31 0.31 3.58
N PRO A 25 -0.52 -0.69 4.46
CA PRO A 25 -0.15 -2.07 4.17
C PRO A 25 -1.11 -2.75 3.19
N ILE A 26 -0.55 -3.70 2.43
CA ILE A 26 -1.29 -4.63 1.58
C ILE A 26 -1.47 -5.96 2.31
N SER A 27 -2.68 -6.52 2.22
CA SER A 27 -3.05 -7.87 2.65
C SER A 27 -3.33 -8.74 1.42
N SER A 28 -2.96 -10.02 1.48
CA SER A 28 -3.39 -11.06 0.52
C SER A 28 -4.60 -11.85 1.01
N VAL A 29 -5.17 -11.46 2.15
CA VAL A 29 -6.36 -12.08 2.74
C VAL A 29 -7.54 -11.14 2.53
N GLU A 30 -8.61 -11.68 1.94
CA GLU A 30 -9.86 -10.97 1.71
C GLU A 30 -10.47 -10.52 3.04
N PRO A 31 -10.82 -9.23 3.19
CA PRO A 31 -11.45 -8.75 4.41
C PRO A 31 -12.86 -9.33 4.57
N MET A 32 -13.16 -9.83 5.77
CA MET A 32 -14.49 -10.33 6.12
C MET A 32 -14.87 -9.82 7.52
N PRO A 33 -15.88 -8.93 7.65
CA PRO A 33 -16.62 -8.29 6.57
C PRO A 33 -15.78 -7.28 5.77
N MET A 34 -16.17 -7.04 4.52
CA MET A 34 -15.64 -5.94 3.73
C MET A 34 -16.10 -4.60 4.34
N GLN A 35 -15.22 -3.61 4.35
CA GLN A 35 -15.46 -2.32 5.02
C GLN A 35 -15.07 -1.16 4.10
N PRO A 36 -15.59 0.06 4.30
CA PRO A 36 -15.30 1.22 3.44
C PRO A 36 -13.83 1.67 3.42
N TYR A 37 -13.01 1.17 4.34
CA TYR A 37 -11.57 1.42 4.43
C TYR A 37 -10.71 0.25 3.88
N HIS A 38 -11.35 -0.73 3.25
CA HIS A 38 -10.66 -1.77 2.51
C HIS A 38 -10.80 -1.50 1.01
N HIS A 39 -9.69 -1.53 0.28
CA HIS A 39 -9.68 -1.35 -1.17
C HIS A 39 -9.03 -2.55 -1.85
N LYS A 40 -9.68 -3.12 -2.88
CA LYS A 40 -9.11 -4.20 -3.69
C LYS A 40 -8.21 -3.58 -4.76
N MET A 41 -6.94 -3.95 -4.76
CA MET A 41 -5.94 -3.39 -5.67
C MET A 41 -6.13 -3.91 -7.08
N ASP A 42 -5.96 -3.03 -8.07
CA ASP A 42 -5.80 -3.42 -9.47
C ASP A 42 -4.42 -4.08 -9.66
N PRO A 43 -4.31 -5.23 -10.37
CA PRO A 43 -3.03 -5.82 -10.71
C PRO A 43 -2.03 -4.83 -11.34
N ALA A 44 -2.48 -3.88 -12.16
CA ALA A 44 -1.62 -2.88 -12.77
C ALA A 44 -0.89 -1.99 -11.74
N SER A 45 -1.40 -1.90 -10.50
CA SER A 45 -0.78 -1.16 -9.39
C SER A 45 0.28 -1.97 -8.63
N LEU A 46 0.46 -3.26 -8.94
CA LEU A 46 1.24 -4.21 -8.16
C LEU A 46 2.48 -4.70 -8.91
N THR A 47 3.48 -5.20 -8.19
CA THR A 47 4.62 -5.89 -8.81
C THR A 47 4.19 -7.23 -9.38
N PRO A 48 4.90 -7.81 -10.38
CA PRO A 48 4.47 -9.02 -11.08
C PRO A 48 4.02 -10.15 -10.15
N LYS A 49 4.81 -10.46 -9.11
CA LYS A 49 4.43 -11.49 -8.13
C LYS A 49 3.12 -11.21 -7.39
N LEU A 50 2.83 -9.95 -7.11
CA LEU A 50 1.61 -9.55 -6.41
C LEU A 50 0.40 -9.50 -7.36
N GLN A 51 0.59 -9.42 -8.67
CA GLN A 51 -0.48 -9.48 -9.68
C GLN A 51 -1.16 -10.85 -9.74
N GLU A 52 -0.42 -11.92 -9.40
CA GLU A 52 -0.91 -13.29 -9.41
C GLU A 52 -1.90 -13.61 -8.28
N ILE A 53 -2.01 -12.71 -7.29
CA ILE A 53 -2.87 -12.89 -6.12
C ILE A 53 -3.78 -11.68 -5.93
N LYS A 54 -4.95 -11.92 -5.31
CA LYS A 54 -5.79 -10.81 -4.87
C LYS A 54 -5.09 -10.07 -3.73
N CYS A 55 -5.02 -8.75 -3.85
CA CYS A 55 -4.41 -7.86 -2.87
C CYS A 55 -5.41 -6.80 -2.42
N TRP A 56 -5.37 -6.46 -1.14
CA TRP A 56 -6.22 -5.44 -0.54
C TRP A 56 -5.40 -4.45 0.25
N ALA A 57 -5.55 -3.16 -0.02
CA ALA A 57 -5.05 -2.10 0.83
C ALA A 57 -5.91 -2.03 2.10
N LYS A 58 -5.24 -1.99 3.26
CA LYS A 58 -5.86 -1.85 4.59
C LYS A 58 -5.75 -0.40 5.05
N CYS A 59 -6.63 0.45 4.54
CA CYS A 59 -6.54 1.90 4.67
C CYS A 59 -6.90 2.43 6.07
N ASP A 60 -7.35 1.57 6.98
CA ASP A 60 -7.45 1.84 8.42
C ASP A 60 -6.09 1.72 9.14
N MET A 61 -5.12 1.04 8.54
CA MET A 61 -3.82 0.74 9.15
C MET A 61 -2.71 1.65 8.65
N LEU A 62 -2.82 2.97 8.84
CA LEU A 62 -1.77 3.93 8.45
C LEU A 62 -0.59 3.92 9.42
N TYR A 63 0.62 4.03 8.86
CA TYR A 63 1.84 4.19 9.64
C TYR A 63 2.77 5.19 9.01
N THR A 64 3.35 6.10 9.81
CA THR A 64 4.55 6.83 9.42
C THR A 64 5.77 6.02 9.83
N VAL A 65 6.63 5.69 8.88
CA VAL A 65 7.82 4.86 9.09
C VAL A 65 9.06 5.54 8.53
N SER A 66 10.23 5.19 9.07
CA SER A 66 11.49 5.56 8.45
C SER A 66 11.71 4.78 7.15
N LEU A 67 12.34 5.42 6.15
CA LEU A 67 12.77 4.74 4.92
C LEU A 67 13.68 3.55 5.21
N ASN A 68 14.45 3.57 6.30
CA ASN A 68 15.31 2.46 6.72
C ASN A 68 14.51 1.21 7.15
N ARG A 69 13.20 1.35 7.39
CA ARG A 69 12.29 0.23 7.68
C ARG A 69 11.68 -0.38 6.42
N LEU A 70 11.89 0.26 5.26
CA LEU A 70 11.39 -0.19 3.98
C LEU A 70 12.50 -0.88 3.20
N ASP A 71 12.10 -1.91 2.48
CA ASP A 71 12.94 -2.56 1.47
C ASP A 71 12.07 -2.80 0.23
N ARG A 72 12.73 -3.00 -0.91
CA ARG A 72 12.07 -3.31 -2.17
C ARG A 72 11.51 -4.73 -2.15
N ILE A 73 10.49 -4.97 -2.98
CA ILE A 73 9.89 -6.29 -3.07
C ILE A 73 10.88 -7.23 -3.74
N ARG A 74 11.22 -8.30 -3.02
CA ARG A 74 12.20 -9.28 -3.43
C ARG A 74 11.54 -10.33 -4.33
N GLU A 75 12.03 -10.42 -5.55
CA GLU A 75 11.57 -11.37 -6.57
C GLU A 75 12.75 -12.19 -7.13
N ARG A 76 12.44 -13.18 -7.97
CA ARG A 76 13.42 -14.02 -8.65
C ARG A 76 13.11 -14.03 -10.15
N GLU A 77 14.13 -13.78 -10.96
CA GLU A 77 14.06 -14.00 -12.41
C GLU A 77 14.03 -15.50 -12.74
N SER A 78 13.67 -15.82 -13.98
CA SER A 78 13.65 -17.20 -14.52
C SER A 78 15.01 -17.90 -14.42
N ASN A 79 16.11 -17.15 -14.47
CA ASN A 79 17.49 -17.65 -14.29
C ASN A 79 17.89 -17.86 -12.80
N GLY A 80 16.97 -17.63 -11.84
CA GLY A 80 17.22 -17.76 -10.41
C GLY A 80 17.87 -16.54 -9.73
N LYS A 81 18.23 -15.50 -10.49
CA LYS A 81 18.81 -14.26 -9.96
C LYS A 81 17.80 -13.50 -9.11
N ARG A 82 18.25 -13.01 -7.95
CA ARG A 82 17.44 -12.18 -7.05
C ARG A 82 17.33 -10.76 -7.63
N VAL A 83 16.11 -10.28 -7.75
CA VAL A 83 15.80 -8.91 -8.18
C VAL A 83 14.93 -8.20 -7.15
N TYR A 84 15.01 -6.88 -7.18
CA TYR A 84 14.32 -6.01 -6.23
C TYR A 84 13.44 -5.05 -7.02
N MET A 85 12.13 -5.17 -6.84
CA MET A 85 11.13 -4.49 -7.64
C MET A 85 10.31 -3.53 -6.80
N THR A 86 9.81 -2.51 -7.49
CA THR A 86 8.81 -1.55 -7.00
C THR A 86 7.78 -1.36 -8.10
N ALA A 87 6.53 -1.11 -7.71
CA ALA A 87 5.46 -0.75 -8.65
C ALA A 87 4.95 0.66 -8.35
N LYS A 88 4.34 1.28 -9.36
CA LYS A 88 3.62 2.54 -9.21
C LYS A 88 2.13 2.25 -9.21
N VAL A 89 1.44 2.67 -8.15
CA VAL A 89 -0.01 2.54 -8.04
C VAL A 89 -0.67 3.41 -9.11
N THR A 90 -1.73 2.88 -9.74
CA THR A 90 -2.50 3.63 -10.74
C THR A 90 -3.18 4.84 -10.10
N ALA A 91 -3.49 5.87 -10.89
CA ALA A 91 -4.17 7.06 -10.37
C ALA A 91 -5.55 6.72 -9.78
N THR A 92 -6.28 5.78 -10.41
CA THR A 92 -7.59 5.32 -9.93
C THR A 92 -7.49 4.63 -8.59
N ASP A 93 -6.54 3.69 -8.41
CA ASP A 93 -6.33 3.05 -7.11
C ASP A 93 -5.88 4.05 -6.05
N MET A 94 -4.99 4.99 -6.40
CA MET A 94 -4.52 5.98 -5.44
C MET A 94 -5.67 6.86 -4.92
N ALA A 95 -6.55 7.33 -5.81
CA ALA A 95 -7.73 8.10 -5.42
C ALA A 95 -8.70 7.28 -4.53
N ALA A 96 -8.91 6.00 -4.87
CA ALA A 96 -9.75 5.11 -4.07
C ALA A 96 -9.14 4.85 -2.67
N ILE A 97 -7.81 4.67 -2.60
CA ILE A 97 -7.07 4.53 -1.36
C ILE A 97 -7.25 5.78 -0.49
N GLU A 98 -7.07 6.99 -1.03
CA GLU A 98 -7.25 8.24 -0.29
C GLU A 98 -8.66 8.35 0.31
N VAL A 99 -9.69 8.00 -0.44
CA VAL A 99 -11.08 7.96 0.06
C VAL A 99 -11.23 6.90 1.18
N ALA A 100 -10.68 5.71 0.98
CA ALA A 100 -10.72 4.63 1.96
C ALA A 100 -9.96 4.99 3.25
N ILE A 101 -8.86 5.74 3.16
CA ILE A 101 -8.13 6.28 4.31
C ILE A 101 -9.03 7.23 5.11
N LEU A 102 -9.73 8.14 4.43
CA LEU A 102 -10.65 9.06 5.10
C LEU A 102 -11.80 8.33 5.79
N ASN A 103 -12.28 7.22 5.21
CA ASN A 103 -13.23 6.34 5.90
C ASN A 103 -12.61 5.68 7.13
N GLY A 104 -11.39 5.14 7.02
CA GLY A 104 -10.69 4.45 8.12
C GLY A 104 -10.35 5.37 9.29
N LEU A 105 -10.07 6.65 9.01
CA LEU A 105 -9.83 7.69 10.01
C LEU A 105 -11.11 8.35 10.54
N GLY A 106 -12.29 8.00 10.02
CA GLY A 106 -13.55 8.67 10.37
C GLY A 106 -13.64 10.14 9.95
N LEU A 107 -12.82 10.55 8.98
CA LEU A 107 -12.73 11.92 8.46
C LEU A 107 -13.55 12.16 7.19
N ARG A 108 -14.10 11.10 6.57
CA ARG A 108 -14.92 11.21 5.35
C ARG A 108 -16.07 12.22 5.48
N LYS A 109 -16.65 12.36 6.67
CA LYS A 109 -17.72 13.34 7.00
C LYS A 109 -17.35 14.81 6.74
N TYR A 110 -16.07 15.13 6.61
CA TYR A 110 -15.60 16.48 6.33
C TYR A 110 -15.42 16.78 4.85
N LEU A 111 -15.54 15.77 3.98
CA LEU A 111 -15.62 15.97 2.53
C LEU A 111 -17.08 16.19 2.14
N LYS A 112 -17.34 17.33 1.48
CA LYS A 112 -18.64 17.66 0.90
C LYS A 112 -18.91 16.86 -0.36
#